data_AF-A0AAD5YA19-F1
#
_entry.id   AF-A0AAD5YA19-F1
#
_cell.length_a   1.000
_cell.length_b   1.000
_cell.length_c   1.000
_cell.angle_alpha   90.00
_cell.angle_beta   90.00
_cell.angle_gamma   90.00
#
_symmetry.space_group_name_H-M   'P 1'
#
loop_
_entity.id
_entity.type
_entity.pdbx_description
1 polymer ?
#
loop_
_entity_poly.entity_id
_entity_poly.type
_entity_poly.pdbx_seq_one_letter_code
_entity_poly.pdbx_strand_id
1 'polypeptide(L)'
;MITHKVLVSPKFNMQNSILKQIGEHRNQLKVRPDHWVPFAVVSGIKRVQTVTNIIDKCTKLIPRPLGYYRLPLATPNDKHPQFPGWKIPDAVIDTTNKLSTALNSEKVLEKEELGPEDTITIHWERDEYQYITTNWPSFIQHEKLELIRNRYPVVPGFDNKTRTDILTAEELEIQANIPVPTPTLQDFMKKPSTWKTKNEMPPPGTKIHRYGSKWGKSFPILKKDNTEKFKKLRELKLLKKNKK
;
A
#
# COMPACT_ATOMS: atom_id res chain seq x y z
N MET A 1 -5.68 13.03 3.98
CA MET A 1 -4.66 13.89 3.35
C MET A 1 -3.77 12.97 2.54
N ILE A 2 -3.85 13.02 1.21
CA ILE A 2 -2.94 12.27 0.33
C ILE A 2 -1.67 13.13 0.25
N THR A 3 -0.55 12.61 0.73
CA THR A 3 0.73 13.33 0.71
C THR A 3 1.45 13.02 -0.60
N HIS A 4 1.95 14.03 -1.28
CA HIS A 4 2.75 13.89 -2.50
C HIS A 4 4.20 13.45 -2.22
N LYS A 5 4.39 12.51 -1.29
CA LYS A 5 5.71 12.04 -0.89
C LYS A 5 6.11 10.85 -1.73
N VAL A 6 7.40 10.74 -2.00
CA VAL A 6 7.98 9.64 -2.75
C VAL A 6 8.98 8.90 -1.87
N LEU A 7 8.92 7.58 -1.94
CA LEU A 7 9.86 6.66 -1.29
C LEU A 7 10.48 5.77 -2.36
N VAL A 8 11.74 5.43 -2.17
CA VAL A 8 12.48 4.55 -3.07
C VAL A 8 12.95 3.33 -2.29
N SER A 9 12.53 2.15 -2.74
CA SER A 9 12.79 0.87 -2.06
C SER A 9 13.34 -0.15 -3.05
N PRO A 10 14.30 -1.01 -2.64
CA PRO A 10 14.68 -2.19 -3.43
C PRO A 10 13.63 -3.30 -3.39
N LYS A 11 12.72 -3.28 -2.41
CA LYS A 11 11.70 -4.31 -2.18
C LYS A 11 10.30 -3.72 -2.25
N PHE A 12 9.33 -4.49 -2.75
CA PHE A 12 7.92 -4.08 -2.75
C PHE A 12 7.31 -4.00 -1.35
N ASN A 13 7.74 -4.87 -0.43
CA ASN A 13 7.36 -4.77 0.97
C ASN A 13 8.19 -3.69 1.66
N MET A 14 7.59 -2.52 1.87
CA MET A 14 8.27 -1.37 2.46
C MET A 14 8.42 -1.52 3.98
N GLN A 15 9.66 -1.45 4.45
CA GLN A 15 9.97 -1.43 5.87
C GLN A 15 9.87 -0.02 6.45
N ASN A 16 9.55 0.11 7.74
CA ASN A 16 9.45 1.42 8.41
C ASN A 16 10.76 2.23 8.40
N SER A 17 11.91 1.57 8.21
CA SER A 17 13.22 2.22 8.07
C SER A 17 13.28 3.20 6.90
N ILE A 18 12.48 2.98 5.85
CA ILE A 18 12.44 3.82 4.65
C ILE A 18 11.90 5.23 4.93
N LEU A 19 11.10 5.40 6.00
CA LEU A 19 10.54 6.70 6.38
C LEU A 19 11.62 7.72 6.76
N LYS A 20 12.87 7.28 6.95
CA LYS A 20 14.04 8.16 7.10
C LYS A 20 14.29 9.03 5.87
N GLN A 21 13.89 8.58 4.67
CA GLN A 21 14.03 9.35 3.42
C GLN A 21 13.19 10.64 3.41
N ILE A 22 12.05 10.63 4.10
CA ILE A 22 11.11 11.76 4.15
C ILE A 22 11.12 12.48 5.52
N GLY A 23 12.03 12.09 6.42
CA GLY A 23 12.14 12.66 7.76
C GLY A 23 10.98 12.30 8.71
N GLU A 24 10.19 11.28 8.37
CA GLU A 24 9.02 10.82 9.15
C GLU A 24 9.31 9.54 9.95
N HIS A 25 10.53 9.35 10.41
CA HIS A 25 10.95 8.13 11.11
C HIS A 25 10.65 8.14 12.62
N ARG A 26 9.45 8.61 13.03
CA ARG A 26 9.03 8.53 14.43
C ARG A 26 8.62 7.10 14.77
N ASN A 27 8.90 6.63 15.99
CA ASN A 27 8.59 5.26 16.42
C ASN A 27 7.10 4.89 16.29
N GLN A 28 6.20 5.88 16.32
CA GLN A 28 4.75 5.69 16.18
C GLN A 28 4.28 5.64 14.72
N LEU A 29 5.09 6.15 13.78
CA LEU A 29 4.73 6.21 12.37
C LEU A 29 5.09 4.87 11.72
N LYS A 30 4.07 4.26 11.10
CA LYS A 30 4.18 3.02 10.34
C LYS A 30 3.81 3.30 8.90
N VAL A 31 4.50 2.64 7.97
CA VAL A 31 4.12 2.66 6.55
C VAL A 31 2.75 2.00 6.44
N ARG A 32 1.76 2.78 6.01
CA ARG A 32 0.39 2.32 5.82
C ARG A 32 0.19 1.90 4.37
N PRO A 33 0.08 0.59 4.05
CA PRO A 33 0.07 0.11 2.66
C PRO A 33 -1.14 0.59 1.85
N ASP A 34 -2.19 1.07 2.50
CA ASP A 34 -3.35 1.69 1.87
C ASP A 34 -3.11 3.13 1.39
N HIS A 35 -2.07 3.79 1.88
CA HIS A 35 -1.74 5.18 1.54
C HIS A 35 -0.60 5.33 0.54
N TRP A 36 0.08 4.22 0.21
CA TRP A 36 1.20 4.20 -0.72
C TRP A 36 0.84 3.40 -1.97
N VAL A 37 1.12 3.98 -3.13
CA VAL A 37 0.88 3.36 -4.44
C VAL A 37 2.19 3.44 -5.23
N PRO A 38 2.64 2.34 -5.85
CA PRO A 38 3.80 2.38 -6.74
C PRO A 38 3.46 3.23 -7.97
N PHE A 39 4.32 4.21 -8.27
CA PHE A 39 4.16 5.06 -9.46
C PHE A 39 5.17 4.70 -10.57
N ALA A 40 6.31 4.12 -10.21
CA ALA A 40 7.33 3.67 -11.13
C ALA A 40 8.02 2.41 -10.58
N VAL A 41 8.34 1.46 -11.46
CA VAL A 41 9.11 0.25 -11.13
C VAL A 41 10.20 0.07 -12.17
N VAL A 42 11.44 -0.11 -11.71
CA VAL A 42 12.58 -0.38 -12.58
C VAL A 42 12.89 -1.88 -12.52
N SER A 43 12.90 -2.54 -13.67
CA SER A 43 13.18 -3.96 -13.84
C SER A 43 14.33 -4.17 -14.83
N GLY A 44 14.90 -5.39 -14.88
CA GLY A 44 16.01 -5.73 -15.79
C GLY A 44 17.42 -5.51 -15.23
N ILE A 45 17.58 -5.07 -13.98
CA ILE A 45 18.90 -4.89 -13.35
C ILE A 45 19.37 -6.21 -12.72
N LYS A 46 20.39 -6.84 -13.31
CA LYS A 46 20.95 -8.12 -12.81
C LYS A 46 21.83 -7.96 -11.56
N ARG A 47 22.58 -6.86 -11.47
CA ARG A 47 23.58 -6.65 -10.41
C ARG A 47 22.98 -5.91 -9.21
N VAL A 48 23.05 -6.53 -8.03
CA VAL A 48 22.53 -5.95 -6.77
C VAL A 48 23.26 -4.66 -6.39
N GLN A 49 24.57 -4.57 -6.66
CA GLN A 49 25.38 -3.37 -6.36
C GLN A 49 24.92 -2.14 -7.15
N THR A 50 24.54 -2.33 -8.41
CA THR A 50 23.97 -1.27 -9.26
C THR A 50 22.66 -0.77 -8.67
N VAL A 51 21.78 -1.69 -8.23
CA VAL A 51 20.52 -1.33 -7.57
C VAL A 51 20.77 -0.48 -6.32
N THR A 52 21.73 -0.87 -5.47
CA THR A 52 22.05 -0.09 -4.26
C THR A 52 22.60 1.30 -4.61
N ASN A 53 23.47 1.41 -5.61
CA ASN A 53 24.03 2.70 -6.05
C ASN A 53 22.94 3.64 -6.59
N ILE A 54 22.01 3.11 -7.38
CA ILE A 54 20.87 3.89 -7.91
C ILE A 54 20.01 4.38 -6.75
N ILE A 55 19.71 3.52 -5.78
CA ILE A 55 18.92 3.87 -4.60
C ILE A 55 19.63 4.95 -3.79
N ASP A 56 20.94 4.83 -3.55
CA ASP A 56 21.71 5.79 -2.78
C ASP A 56 21.76 7.17 -3.46
N LYS A 57 21.80 7.21 -4.80
CA LYS A 57 21.72 8.47 -5.58
C LYS A 57 20.32 9.09 -5.57
N CYS A 58 19.28 8.26 -5.61
CA CYS A 58 17.89 8.72 -5.62
C CYS A 58 17.41 9.18 -4.22
N THR A 59 17.95 8.57 -3.17
CA THR A 59 17.52 8.80 -1.80
C THR A 59 18.33 9.89 -1.12
N LYS A 60 17.66 10.72 -0.32
CA LYS A 60 18.30 11.66 0.60
C LYS A 60 17.93 11.20 2.00
N LEU A 61 18.89 10.70 2.76
CA LEU A 61 18.65 10.32 4.15
C LEU A 61 18.61 11.57 5.02
N ILE A 62 17.47 11.79 5.68
CA ILE A 62 17.32 12.90 6.62
C ILE A 62 17.67 12.35 8.02
N PRO A 63 18.81 12.74 8.61
CA PRO A 63 19.33 12.10 9.82
C PRO A 63 18.50 12.39 11.07
N ARG A 64 17.75 13.50 11.07
CA ARG A 64 16.87 13.88 12.18
C ARG A 64 15.43 13.90 11.69
N PRO A 65 14.47 13.45 12.51
CA PRO A 65 13.08 13.55 12.11
C PRO A 65 12.77 15.03 11.93
N LEU A 66 11.97 15.37 10.92
CA LEU A 66 11.42 16.71 10.75
C LEU A 66 10.36 16.91 11.85
N GLY A 67 10.83 17.01 13.09
CA GLY A 67 10.06 17.35 14.26
C GLY A 67 9.97 18.87 14.32
N TYR A 68 8.73 19.37 14.44
CA TYR A 68 8.45 20.75 14.86
C TYR A 68 8.66 21.89 13.87
N TYR A 69 8.54 21.68 12.56
CA TYR A 69 7.86 22.74 11.82
C TYR A 69 6.41 22.70 12.26
N ARG A 70 6.07 23.51 13.27
CA ARG A 70 4.71 24.01 13.44
C ARG A 70 4.37 24.51 12.05
N LEU A 71 3.56 23.76 11.29
CA LEU A 71 2.92 24.30 10.11
C LEU A 71 2.40 25.66 10.58
N PRO A 72 2.80 26.78 9.93
CA PRO A 72 2.29 28.08 10.34
C PRO A 72 0.78 27.90 10.43
N LEU A 73 0.22 28.18 11.61
CA LEU A 73 -1.20 28.05 11.85
C LEU A 73 -1.86 28.85 10.74
N ALA A 74 -2.69 28.19 9.94
CA ALA A 74 -3.34 28.81 8.79
C ALA A 74 -3.92 30.14 9.26
N THR A 75 -3.44 31.23 8.65
CA THR A 75 -3.96 32.54 9.01
C THR A 75 -5.40 32.59 8.52
N PRO A 76 -6.33 33.25 9.23
CA PRO A 76 -7.74 33.29 8.84
C PRO A 76 -7.99 33.90 7.45
N ASN A 77 -6.97 34.48 6.81
CA ASN A 77 -7.02 35.03 5.46
C ASN A 77 -6.49 34.10 4.36
N ASP A 78 -6.05 32.88 4.69
CA ASP A 78 -5.66 31.88 3.71
C ASP A 78 -6.92 31.37 3.00
N LYS A 79 -7.38 32.13 1.99
CA LYS A 79 -8.40 31.67 1.05
C LYS A 79 -7.93 30.32 0.54
N HIS A 80 -8.72 29.27 0.78
CA HIS A 80 -8.44 27.95 0.22
C HIS A 80 -8.14 28.12 -1.26
N PRO A 81 -6.91 27.84 -1.72
CA PRO A 81 -6.58 28.00 -3.12
C PRO A 81 -7.54 27.11 -3.90
N GLN A 82 -8.25 27.71 -4.87
CA GLN A 82 -9.10 26.96 -5.78
C GLN A 82 -8.26 25.83 -6.38
N PHE A 83 -8.81 24.61 -6.39
CA PHE A 83 -8.08 23.43 -6.84
C PHE A 83 -7.51 23.70 -8.25
N PRO A 84 -6.18 23.82 -8.41
CA PRO A 84 -5.57 24.32 -9.64
C PRO A 84 -5.53 23.27 -10.77
N GLY A 85 -6.43 22.28 -10.72
CA GLY A 85 -6.39 21.08 -11.53
C GLY A 85 -5.38 20.04 -11.01
N TRP A 86 -5.37 18.89 -11.69
CA TRP A 86 -4.34 17.89 -11.45
C TRP A 86 -3.01 18.37 -12.04
N LYS A 87 -1.96 18.33 -11.22
CA LYS A 87 -0.58 18.60 -11.64
C LYS A 87 0.31 17.47 -11.13
N ILE A 88 1.39 17.20 -11.87
CA ILE A 88 2.41 16.26 -11.43
C ILE A 88 3.05 16.83 -10.15
N PRO A 89 3.15 16.04 -9.07
CA PRO A 89 3.71 16.56 -7.83
C PRO A 89 5.22 16.80 -7.93
N ASP A 90 5.71 17.89 -7.32
CA ASP A 90 7.13 18.28 -7.36
C ASP A 90 8.07 17.18 -6.88
N ALA A 91 7.67 16.42 -5.85
CA ALA A 91 8.47 15.31 -5.36
C ALA A 91 8.67 14.21 -6.40
N VAL A 92 7.66 13.94 -7.24
CA VAL A 92 7.76 12.97 -8.34
C VAL A 92 8.75 13.50 -9.37
N ILE A 93 8.62 14.77 -9.75
CA ILE A 93 9.53 15.44 -10.69
C ILE A 93 10.99 15.34 -10.21
N ASP A 94 11.24 15.71 -8.96
CA ASP A 94 12.57 15.62 -8.35
C ASP A 94 13.12 14.20 -8.34
N THR A 95 12.30 13.21 -8.00
CA THR A 95 12.75 11.80 -7.98
C THR A 95 13.02 11.25 -9.37
N THR A 96 12.19 11.58 -10.36
CA THR A 96 12.39 11.15 -11.75
C THR A 96 13.66 11.76 -12.34
N ASN A 97 13.93 13.03 -12.08
CA ASN A 97 15.15 13.69 -12.50
C ASN A 97 16.41 13.07 -11.85
N LYS A 98 16.34 12.73 -10.55
CA LYS A 98 17.42 12.01 -9.87
C LYS A 98 17.62 10.61 -10.44
N LEU A 99 16.55 9.91 -10.76
CA LEU A 99 16.61 8.58 -11.37
C LEU A 99 17.27 8.64 -12.75
N SER A 100 16.84 9.56 -13.61
CA SER A 100 17.48 9.80 -14.92
C SER A 100 18.96 10.14 -14.75
N THR A 101 19.31 11.03 -13.81
CA THR A 101 20.71 11.38 -13.52
C THR A 101 21.50 10.17 -13.01
N ALA A 102 20.91 9.36 -12.13
CA ALA A 102 21.54 8.16 -11.59
C ALA A 102 21.87 7.16 -12.70
N LEU A 103 20.92 6.88 -13.59
CA LEU A 103 21.08 5.95 -14.71
C LEU A 103 22.07 6.47 -15.76
N ASN A 104 22.11 7.78 -16.04
CA ASN A 104 23.10 8.39 -16.93
C ASN A 104 24.51 8.44 -16.31
N SER A 105 24.60 8.72 -15.00
CA SER A 105 25.88 8.83 -14.29
C SER A 105 26.55 7.49 -14.06
N GLU A 106 25.76 6.42 -14.03
CA GLU A 106 26.26 5.06 -13.96
C GLU A 106 26.72 4.65 -15.36
N LYS A 107 27.84 5.26 -15.79
CA LYS A 107 28.69 4.92 -16.94
C LYS A 107 29.24 3.46 -16.89
N VAL A 108 28.59 2.55 -16.16
CA VAL A 108 29.02 1.20 -15.75
C VAL A 108 28.00 0.12 -16.16
N LEU A 109 26.86 0.49 -16.76
CA LEU A 109 26.14 -0.45 -17.64
C LEU A 109 26.92 -0.69 -18.95
N GLU A 110 27.80 0.25 -19.31
CA GLU A 110 28.88 0.10 -20.29
C GLU A 110 30.01 -0.69 -19.59
N LYS A 111 30.37 -1.94 -19.95
CA LYS A 111 31.12 -2.20 -21.17
C LYS A 111 31.21 -3.66 -21.68
N GLU A 112 30.62 -4.71 -21.08
CA GLU A 112 30.96 -6.06 -21.61
C GLU A 112 29.97 -7.24 -21.44
N GLU A 113 28.80 -7.13 -20.80
CA GLU A 113 27.96 -8.33 -20.59
C GLU A 113 26.44 -8.12 -20.61
N LEU A 114 25.93 -6.96 -21.02
CA LEU A 114 24.51 -6.89 -21.39
C LEU A 114 24.41 -7.45 -22.81
N GLY A 115 23.90 -8.68 -22.93
CA GLY A 115 23.55 -9.23 -24.22
C GLY A 115 22.51 -8.33 -24.92
N PRO A 116 22.28 -8.49 -26.23
CA PRO A 116 21.25 -7.74 -26.96
C PRO A 116 19.84 -7.85 -26.36
N GLU A 117 19.62 -8.84 -25.48
CA GLU A 117 18.36 -9.13 -24.79
C GLU A 117 18.22 -8.45 -23.40
N ASP A 118 19.27 -7.81 -22.89
CA ASP A 118 19.24 -7.23 -21.55
C ASP A 118 18.81 -5.76 -21.58
N THR A 119 17.53 -5.50 -21.83
CA THR A 119 16.97 -4.15 -21.73
C THR A 119 16.52 -3.84 -20.30
N ILE A 120 16.80 -2.62 -19.84
CA ILE A 120 16.25 -2.13 -18.57
C ILE A 120 14.90 -1.51 -18.87
N THR A 121 13.86 -1.97 -18.18
CA THR A 121 12.50 -1.49 -18.39
C THR A 121 12.03 -0.70 -17.19
N ILE A 122 11.47 0.49 -17.44
CA ILE A 122 10.79 1.30 -16.44
C ILE A 122 9.30 1.23 -16.70
N HIS A 123 8.56 0.68 -15.75
CA HIS A 123 7.11 0.59 -15.78
C HIS A 123 6.51 1.79 -15.04
N TRP A 124 5.68 2.60 -15.71
CA TRP A 124 5.07 3.83 -15.17
C TRP A 124 3.56 3.68 -14.91
N GLU A 125 3.07 4.13 -13.75
CA GLU A 125 1.61 4.18 -13.46
C GLU A 125 0.86 5.10 -14.42
N ARG A 126 1.55 6.16 -14.86
CA ARG A 126 1.05 7.22 -15.72
C ARG A 126 2.06 7.55 -16.80
N ASP A 127 1.59 7.62 -18.03
CA ASP A 127 2.42 7.91 -19.20
C ASP A 127 3.03 9.32 -19.08
N GLU A 128 2.34 10.25 -18.41
CA GLU A 128 2.83 11.62 -18.20
C GLU A 128 4.14 11.68 -17.41
N TYR A 129 4.43 10.68 -16.57
CA TYR A 129 5.66 10.65 -15.76
C TYR A 129 6.91 10.37 -16.60
N GLN A 130 6.78 9.66 -17.71
CA GLN A 130 7.88 9.40 -18.63
C GLN A 130 8.42 10.71 -19.23
N TYR A 131 7.53 11.64 -19.53
CA TYR A 131 7.85 12.92 -20.19
C TYR A 131 8.37 14.01 -19.23
N ILE A 132 8.51 13.70 -17.94
CA ILE A 132 9.10 14.63 -16.96
C ILE A 132 10.54 14.98 -17.32
N THR A 133 11.29 14.00 -17.84
CA THR A 133 12.70 14.15 -18.20
C THR A 133 12.88 13.76 -19.66
N THR A 134 13.61 14.58 -20.43
CA THR A 134 13.91 14.30 -21.85
C THR A 134 15.20 13.50 -22.06
N ASN A 135 15.99 13.32 -21.00
CA ASN A 135 17.35 12.78 -21.05
C ASN A 135 17.41 11.34 -20.53
N TRP A 136 16.65 10.43 -21.14
CA TRP A 136 16.72 9.01 -20.84
C TRP A 136 17.82 8.33 -21.67
N PRO A 137 18.62 7.42 -21.09
CA PRO A 137 19.52 6.56 -21.87
C PRO A 137 18.76 5.73 -22.91
N SER A 138 19.39 5.49 -24.07
CA SER A 138 18.77 4.80 -25.22
C SER A 138 18.44 3.33 -24.97
N PHE A 139 19.10 2.68 -24.01
CA PHE A 139 18.87 1.28 -23.65
C PHE A 139 17.66 1.09 -22.71
N ILE A 140 17.03 2.18 -22.28
CA ILE A 140 15.87 2.11 -21.39
C ILE A 140 14.60 1.97 -22.22
N GLN A 141 13.83 0.94 -21.92
CA GLN A 141 12.48 0.77 -22.40
C GLN A 141 11.50 1.33 -21.38
N HIS A 142 10.44 1.96 -21.87
CA HIS A 142 9.37 2.49 -21.03
C HIS A 142 8.09 1.74 -21.33
N GLU A 143 7.46 1.24 -20.26
CA GLU A 143 6.23 0.49 -20.35
C GLU A 143 5.19 1.04 -19.38
N LYS A 144 3.93 0.70 -19.63
CA LYS A 144 2.84 1.01 -18.72
C LYS A 144 2.83 0.02 -17.56
N LEU A 145 2.73 0.53 -16.35
CA LEU A 145 2.63 -0.27 -15.13
C LEU A 145 1.18 -0.73 -14.92
N GLU A 146 0.98 -2.03 -14.93
CA GLU A 146 -0.30 -2.63 -14.55
C GLU A 146 -0.37 -2.84 -13.04
N LEU A 147 -1.45 -2.37 -12.42
CA LEU A 147 -1.67 -2.47 -10.98
C LEU A 147 -2.87 -3.36 -10.67
N ILE A 148 -2.66 -4.44 -9.92
CA ILE A 148 -3.74 -5.26 -9.38
C ILE A 148 -4.38 -4.52 -8.20
N ARG A 149 -5.69 -4.27 -8.31
CA ARG A 149 -6.48 -3.54 -7.31
C ARG A 149 -5.88 -2.16 -6.99
N ASN A 150 -5.23 -1.52 -7.97
CA ASN A 150 -4.56 -0.22 -7.85
C ASN A 150 -3.48 -0.18 -6.74
N ARG A 151 -2.85 -1.31 -6.41
CA ARG A 151 -1.88 -1.38 -5.31
C ARG A 151 -0.63 -2.18 -5.61
N TYR A 152 -0.76 -3.28 -6.35
CA TYR A 152 0.33 -4.23 -6.51
C TYR A 152 0.80 -4.23 -7.97
N PRO A 153 2.08 -3.95 -8.23
CA PRO A 153 2.62 -3.91 -9.57
C PRO A 153 2.68 -5.32 -10.15
N VAL A 154 2.31 -5.45 -11.42
CA VAL A 154 2.52 -6.68 -12.21
C VAL A 154 3.76 -6.44 -13.04
N VAL A 155 4.88 -6.98 -12.59
CA VAL A 155 6.18 -6.83 -13.26
C VAL A 155 6.91 -8.19 -13.29
N PRO A 156 7.78 -8.43 -14.28
CA PRO A 156 8.56 -9.65 -14.35
C PRO A 156 9.32 -9.92 -13.04
N GLY A 157 9.18 -11.13 -12.49
CA GLY A 157 9.77 -11.52 -11.21
C GLY A 157 8.91 -11.22 -9.98
N PHE A 158 7.75 -10.57 -10.15
CA PHE A 158 6.75 -10.36 -9.09
C PHE A 158 5.39 -10.91 -9.54
N ASP A 159 5.31 -12.24 -9.68
CA ASP A 159 4.12 -12.94 -10.16
C ASP A 159 3.08 -13.18 -9.05
N ASN A 160 1.81 -13.26 -9.45
CA ASN A 160 0.67 -13.57 -8.56
C ASN A 160 0.86 -14.84 -7.71
N LYS A 161 1.68 -15.79 -8.14
CA LYS A 161 2.04 -16.99 -7.36
C LYS A 161 2.91 -16.67 -6.14
N THR A 162 3.93 -15.81 -6.30
CA THR A 162 4.72 -15.35 -5.14
C THR A 162 3.85 -14.64 -4.11
N ARG A 163 2.76 -14.01 -4.56
CA ARG A 163 1.79 -13.37 -3.66
C ARG A 163 0.89 -14.37 -2.92
N THR A 164 0.42 -15.43 -3.57
CA THR A 164 -0.29 -16.51 -2.85
C THR A 164 0.65 -17.14 -1.84
N ASP A 165 1.91 -17.35 -2.21
CA ASP A 165 2.92 -17.97 -1.35
C ASP A 165 3.26 -17.11 -0.13
N ILE A 166 3.40 -15.78 -0.29
CA ILE A 166 3.59 -14.84 0.83
C ILE A 166 2.37 -14.82 1.77
N LEU A 167 1.15 -14.83 1.22
CA LEU A 167 -0.07 -14.86 2.04
C LEU A 167 -0.19 -16.18 2.82
N THR A 168 0.13 -17.33 2.20
CA THR A 168 0.20 -18.62 2.91
C THR A 168 1.33 -18.68 3.92
N ALA A 169 2.49 -18.05 3.66
CA ALA A 169 3.61 -18.04 4.59
C ALA A 169 3.30 -17.20 5.85
N GLU A 170 2.67 -16.03 5.69
CA GLU A 170 2.17 -15.23 6.82
C GLU A 170 1.07 -15.98 7.60
N GLU A 171 0.17 -16.69 6.92
CA GLU A 171 -0.84 -17.55 7.58
C GLU A 171 -0.20 -18.69 8.37
N LEU A 172 0.87 -19.30 7.88
CA LEU A 172 1.61 -20.36 8.57
C LEU A 172 2.42 -19.83 9.76
N GLU A 173 3.02 -18.64 9.67
CA GLU A 173 3.69 -18.00 10.82
C GLU A 173 2.71 -17.59 11.92
N ILE A 174 1.51 -17.12 11.54
CA ILE A 174 0.44 -16.81 12.50
C ILE A 174 -0.02 -18.08 13.22
N GLN A 175 -0.10 -19.23 12.54
CA GLN A 175 -0.42 -20.51 13.18
C GLN A 175 0.72 -21.04 14.05
N ALA A 176 1.98 -20.85 13.66
CA ALA A 176 3.15 -21.30 14.42
C ALA A 176 3.36 -20.52 15.74
N ASN A 177 2.87 -19.28 15.81
CA ASN A 177 2.94 -18.43 17.01
C ASN A 177 1.70 -18.46 17.90
N ILE A 178 0.70 -19.30 17.60
CA ILE A 178 -0.34 -19.61 18.59
C ILE A 178 0.34 -20.48 19.65
N PRO A 179 0.47 -20.03 20.92
CA PRO A 179 1.01 -20.88 21.97
C PRO A 179 0.08 -22.09 22.07
N VAL A 180 0.57 -23.24 21.59
CA VAL A 180 -0.12 -24.51 21.80
C VAL A 180 -0.26 -24.65 23.31
N PRO A 181 -1.48 -24.67 23.85
CA PRO A 181 -1.67 -24.83 25.29
C PRO A 181 -1.04 -26.16 25.63
N THR A 182 0.15 -26.12 26.23
CA THR A 182 0.83 -27.31 26.71
C THR A 182 -0.05 -27.78 27.86
N PRO A 183 -0.73 -28.94 27.75
CA PRO A 183 -1.60 -29.40 28.82
C PRO A 183 -0.73 -29.53 30.06
N THR A 184 -1.02 -28.71 31.07
CA THR A 184 -0.27 -28.77 32.31
C THR A 184 -0.64 -30.07 33.03
N LEU A 185 0.27 -30.64 33.81
CA LEU A 185 0.01 -31.84 34.61
C LEU A 185 -1.25 -31.70 35.51
N GLN A 186 -1.63 -30.47 35.84
CA GLN A 186 -2.86 -30.15 36.58
C GLN A 186 -4.15 -30.38 35.78
N ASP A 187 -4.12 -30.23 34.45
CA ASP A 187 -5.27 -30.47 33.57
C ASP A 187 -5.58 -31.97 33.45
N PHE A 188 -4.56 -32.83 33.56
CA PHE A 188 -4.74 -34.29 33.64
C PHE A 188 -5.25 -34.77 35.02
N MET A 189 -5.11 -33.96 36.07
CA MET A 189 -5.59 -34.32 37.41
C MET A 189 -7.00 -33.82 37.73
N LYS A 190 -7.62 -33.03 36.85
CA LYS A 190 -9.06 -32.71 36.95
C LYS A 190 -9.87 -33.93 36.52
N LYS A 191 -10.12 -34.82 37.47
CA LYS A 191 -11.18 -35.84 37.36
C LYS A 191 -12.47 -35.14 36.90
N PRO A 192 -13.25 -35.72 35.95
CA PRO A 192 -14.56 -35.20 35.61
C PRO A 192 -15.43 -35.23 36.87
N SER A 193 -15.62 -34.07 37.48
CA SER A 193 -16.51 -33.94 38.64
C SER A 193 -17.92 -34.14 38.14
N THR A 194 -18.46 -35.32 38.44
CA THR A 194 -19.88 -35.59 38.72
C THR A 194 -20.88 -34.74 37.96
N TRP A 195 -21.59 -35.38 37.03
CA TRP A 195 -22.90 -34.97 36.56
C TRP A 195 -23.80 -34.62 37.76
N LYS A 196 -23.97 -33.33 38.04
CA LYS A 196 -25.08 -32.84 38.88
C LYS A 196 -26.21 -32.41 37.96
N THR A 197 -27.15 -33.33 37.81
CA THR A 197 -28.54 -33.06 37.46
C THR A 197 -29.20 -32.20 38.54
N LYS A 198 -30.20 -31.41 38.10
CA LYS A 198 -31.27 -30.71 38.85
C LYS A 198 -31.03 -29.24 39.20
N ASN A 199 -31.67 -28.40 38.37
CA ASN A 199 -32.71 -27.45 38.78
C ASN A 199 -32.46 -26.76 40.14
N GLU A 200 -31.68 -25.69 40.12
CA GLU A 200 -31.78 -24.65 41.15
C GLU A 200 -32.48 -23.44 40.56
N MET A 201 -33.74 -23.28 40.96
CA MET A 201 -34.56 -22.10 40.74
C MET A 201 -33.93 -20.93 41.52
N PRO A 202 -33.77 -19.73 40.93
CA PRO A 202 -33.25 -18.59 41.67
C PRO A 202 -34.21 -18.17 42.79
N PRO A 203 -33.71 -17.75 43.96
CA PRO A 203 -34.53 -17.33 45.09
C PRO A 203 -35.38 -16.09 44.74
N PRO A 204 -36.62 -16.00 45.23
CA PRO A 204 -37.48 -14.84 44.99
C PRO A 204 -36.93 -13.61 45.72
N GLY A 205 -36.45 -12.62 44.95
CA GLY A 205 -35.98 -11.35 45.52
C GLY A 205 -34.90 -10.63 44.71
N THR A 206 -34.30 -11.27 43.70
CA THR A 206 -33.25 -10.64 42.89
C THR A 206 -33.88 -9.64 41.92
N LYS A 207 -33.81 -8.36 42.27
CA LYS A 207 -34.16 -7.24 41.37
C LYS A 207 -33.21 -7.27 40.16
N ILE A 208 -33.73 -7.72 39.02
CA ILE A 208 -33.05 -7.61 37.73
C ILE A 208 -33.03 -6.13 37.35
N HIS A 209 -31.87 -5.48 37.51
CA HIS A 209 -31.63 -4.16 36.91
C HIS A 209 -31.62 -4.30 35.39
N ARG A 210 -32.75 -3.95 34.76
CA ARG A 210 -32.81 -3.71 33.32
C ARG A 210 -31.91 -2.51 33.01
N TYR A 211 -30.73 -2.76 32.44
CA TYR A 211 -29.98 -1.71 31.77
C TYR A 211 -30.80 -1.24 30.58
N GLY A 212 -31.31 -0.01 30.71
CA GLY A 212 -32.10 0.67 29.70
C GLY A 212 -31.29 0.88 28.43
N SER A 213 -31.82 0.30 27.35
CA SER A 213 -31.48 0.58 25.97
C SER A 213 -31.59 2.08 25.67
N LYS A 214 -30.46 2.74 25.42
CA LYS A 214 -30.40 4.03 24.71
C LYS A 214 -29.42 3.91 23.54
N TRP A 215 -29.88 3.28 22.46
CA TRP A 215 -29.32 3.47 21.12
C TRP A 215 -30.45 3.84 20.18
N GLY A 216 -30.98 5.05 20.37
CA GLY A 216 -31.74 5.76 19.35
C GLY A 216 -30.77 6.56 18.50
N LYS A 217 -30.28 5.98 17.41
CA LYS A 217 -29.76 6.74 16.27
C LYS A 217 -30.39 6.17 15.00
N SER A 218 -31.35 6.94 14.52
CA SER A 218 -31.93 6.96 13.19
C SER A 218 -30.93 6.60 12.10
N PHE A 219 -31.17 5.48 11.42
CA PHE A 219 -30.60 5.21 10.10
C PHE A 219 -31.42 5.97 9.05
N PRO A 220 -30.81 6.77 8.17
CA PRO A 220 -31.52 7.36 7.05
C PRO A 220 -31.91 6.25 6.07
N ILE A 221 -33.22 6.17 5.83
CA ILE A 221 -33.86 5.36 4.80
C ILE A 221 -33.23 5.69 3.44
N LEU A 222 -32.56 4.71 2.84
CA LEU A 222 -32.16 4.74 1.44
C LEU A 222 -33.42 4.88 0.58
N LYS A 223 -33.57 6.05 -0.05
CA LYS A 223 -34.64 6.33 -1.01
C LYS A 223 -34.56 5.33 -2.17
N LYS A 224 -35.73 4.80 -2.55
CA LYS A 224 -35.97 3.78 -3.59
C LYS A 224 -35.67 4.22 -5.04
N ASP A 225 -35.01 5.36 -5.25
CA ASP A 225 -34.97 6.02 -6.56
C ASP A 225 -33.83 5.56 -7.49
N ASN A 226 -33.00 4.60 -7.06
CA ASN A 226 -31.85 4.13 -7.87
C ASN A 226 -32.12 2.86 -8.70
N THR A 227 -33.26 2.18 -8.55
CA THR A 227 -33.52 0.93 -9.29
C THR A 227 -33.82 1.15 -10.77
N GLU A 228 -34.39 2.28 -11.17
CA GLU A 228 -34.67 2.57 -12.59
C GLU A 228 -33.41 2.96 -13.37
N LYS A 229 -32.48 3.65 -12.71
CA LYS A 229 -31.21 4.08 -13.33
C LYS A 229 -30.34 2.88 -13.70
N PHE A 230 -30.39 1.80 -12.92
CA PHE A 230 -29.68 0.55 -13.23
C PHE A 230 -30.36 -0.30 -14.32
N LYS A 231 -31.69 -0.24 -14.47
CA LYS A 231 -32.38 -0.93 -15.58
C LYS A 231 -32.04 -0.33 -16.94
N LYS A 232 -32.06 1.01 -17.08
CA LYS A 232 -31.70 1.71 -18.33
C LYS A 232 -30.25 1.46 -18.78
N LEU A 233 -29.32 1.32 -17.84
CA LEU A 233 -27.91 1.02 -18.13
C LEU A 233 -27.69 -0.42 -18.62
N ARG A 234 -28.57 -1.36 -18.25
CA ARG A 234 -28.50 -2.76 -18.68
C ARG A 234 -29.04 -2.94 -20.10
N GLU A 235 -30.10 -2.23 -20.47
CA GLU A 235 -30.66 -2.25 -21.83
C GLU A 235 -29.72 -1.61 -22.86
N LEU A 236 -29.06 -0.50 -22.51
CA LEU A 236 -28.07 0.15 -23.39
C LEU A 236 -26.85 -0.72 -23.69
N LYS A 237 -26.46 -1.62 -22.77
CA LYS A 237 -25.36 -2.56 -23.01
C LYS A 237 -25.75 -3.72 -23.94
N LEU A 238 -27.02 -4.14 -23.93
CA LEU A 238 -27.51 -5.20 -24.82
C LEU A 238 -27.64 -4.70 -26.27
N LEU A 239 -28.12 -3.47 -26.46
CA LEU A 239 -28.22 -2.86 -27.79
C LEU A 239 -26.88 -2.63 -28.49
N LYS A 240 -25.79 -2.38 -27.73
CA LYS A 240 -24.44 -2.26 -28.31
C LYS A 240 -23.81 -3.60 -28.68
N LYS A 241 -24.31 -4.73 -28.15
CA LYS A 241 -23.74 -6.06 -28.42
C LYS A 241 -24.27 -6.70 -29.70
N ASN A 242 -25.43 -6.26 -30.20
CA ASN A 242 -26.04 -6.77 -31.43
C ASN A 242 -25.73 -5.94 -32.69
N LYS A 243 -24.79 -4.98 -32.59
CA LYS A 243 -24.38 -4.10 -33.71
C LYS A 243 -22.95 -4.34 -34.19
N LYS A 244 -22.36 -5.49 -33.85
CA LYS A 244 -21.08 -5.97 -34.38
C LYS A 244 -21.27 -7.34 -34.99
#